data_AF-A0A6I7FB22-F1
#
_entry.id   AF-A0A6I7FB22-F1
#
_cell.length_a   1.000
_cell.length_b   1.000
_cell.length_c   1.000
_cell.angle_alpha   90.00
_cell.angle_beta   90.00
_cell.angle_gamma   90.00
#
_symmetry.space_group_name_H-M   'P 1'
#
loop_
_entity.id
_entity.type
_entity.pdbx_description
1 polymer ?
#
loop_
_entity_poly.entity_id
_entity_poly.type
_entity_poly.pdbx_seq_one_letter_code
_entity_poly.pdbx_strand_id
1 'polypeptide(L)' 'MILYDAIIWAYPDAIPNKDFVLRNDGDGPYIEQWNLRAPIPTKEELEMWWKESQKGQSFDSV' A
#
# COMPACT_ATOMS: atom_id res chain seq x y z
N MET A 1 -9.88 -1.47 -0.50
CA MET A 1 -8.47 -1.77 -0.18
C MET A 1 -7.86 -0.55 0.50
N ILE A 2 -6.90 -0.74 1.40
CA ILE A 2 -6.13 0.36 1.98
C ILE A 2 -4.78 0.38 1.27
N LEU A 3 -4.56 1.37 0.38
CA LEU A 3 -3.31 1.48 -0.39
C LEU A 3 -2.07 1.57 0.49
N TYR A 4 -2.21 2.26 1.63
CA TYR A 4 -1.16 2.35 2.64
C TYR A 4 -0.71 0.95 3.10
N ASP A 5 -1.64 0.11 3.55
CA ASP A 5 -1.34 -1.24 4.03
C ASP A 5 -0.73 -2.11 2.93
N ALA A 6 -1.21 -1.98 1.69
CA ALA A 6 -0.67 -2.70 0.55
C ALA A 6 0.81 -2.33 0.27
N ILE A 7 1.09 -1.03 0.21
CA ILE A 7 2.43 -0.50 -0.07
C ILE A 7 3.39 -0.83 1.07
N ILE A 8 2.97 -0.66 2.33
CA ILE A 8 3.80 -0.98 3.49
C ILE A 8 4.06 -2.48 3.62
N TRP A 9 3.11 -3.34 3.25
CA TRP A 9 3.33 -4.78 3.22
C TRP A 9 4.43 -5.18 2.22
N ALA A 10 4.42 -4.59 1.01
CA ALA A 10 5.41 -4.89 -0.02
C ALA A 10 6.75 -4.16 0.18
N TYR A 11 6.72 -2.97 0.75
CA TYR A 11 7.86 -2.10 1.01
C TYR A 11 7.85 -1.63 2.47
N PRO A 12 8.21 -2.50 3.43
CA PRO A 12 8.12 -2.19 4.86
C PRO A 12 9.03 -1.04 5.30
N ASP A 13 10.11 -0.78 4.55
CA ASP A 13 11.05 0.31 4.82
C ASP A 13 10.66 1.63 4.13
N ALA A 14 9.58 1.66 3.34
CA ALA A 14 9.14 2.88 2.66
C ALA A 14 8.58 3.90 3.65
N ILE A 15 8.99 5.15 3.52
CA ILE A 15 8.57 6.26 4.38
C ILE A 15 7.37 6.97 3.75
N PRO A 16 6.17 6.94 4.37
CA PRO A 16 5.00 7.66 3.88
C PRO A 16 5.25 9.17 3.80
N ASN A 17 4.69 9.84 2.80
CA ASN A 17 4.88 11.27 2.49
C ASN A 17 6.32 11.65 2.08
N LYS A 18 7.21 10.68 1.88
CA LYS A 18 8.56 10.89 1.35
C LYS A 18 8.79 9.99 0.14
N ASP A 19 8.65 8.69 0.33
CA ASP A 19 8.91 7.68 -0.70
C ASP A 19 7.66 7.42 -1.55
N PHE A 20 6.47 7.66 -0.99
CA PHE A 20 5.21 7.72 -1.71
C PHE A 20 4.24 8.71 -1.04
N VAL A 21 3.37 9.33 -1.82
CA VAL A 21 2.31 10.23 -1.33
C VAL A 21 0.97 9.67 -1.79
N LEU A 22 0.03 9.51 -0.84
CA LEU A 22 -1.33 9.10 -1.14
C LEU A 22 -2.27 10.31 -1.04
N ARG A 23 -3.22 10.39 -1.97
CA ARG A 23 -4.31 11.36 -1.95
C ARG A 23 -5.64 10.65 -2.01
N ASN A 24 -6.67 11.35 -1.58
CA ASN A 24 -8.05 10.94 -1.72
C ASN A 24 -8.87 12.21 -1.96
N ASP A 25 -9.32 12.41 -3.19
CA ASP A 25 -10.08 13.57 -3.65
C ASP A 25 -11.59 13.32 -3.74
N GLY A 26 -12.05 12.12 -3.33
CA GLY A 26 -13.46 11.74 -3.31
C GLY A 26 -13.77 10.46 -4.07
N ASP A 27 -12.92 10.07 -5.02
CA ASP A 27 -13.09 8.85 -5.83
C ASP A 27 -12.33 7.64 -5.27
N GLY A 28 -11.65 7.83 -4.14
CA GLY A 28 -10.87 6.82 -3.43
C GLY A 28 -9.38 7.17 -3.34
N PRO A 29 -8.62 6.41 -2.52
CA PRO A 29 -7.20 6.65 -2.37
C PRO A 29 -6.45 6.31 -3.66
N TYR A 30 -5.51 7.17 -4.08
CA TYR A 30 -4.57 6.92 -5.18
C TYR A 30 -3.15 7.36 -4.82
N ILE A 31 -2.17 6.85 -5.57
CA ILE A 31 -0.76 7.25 -5.46
C ILE A 31 -0.57 8.55 -6.24
N GLU A 32 -0.39 9.66 -5.53
CA GLU A 32 -0.10 10.97 -6.13
C GLU A 32 1.38 11.06 -6.54
N GLN A 33 2.28 10.54 -5.70
CA GLN A 33 3.73 10.55 -5.95
C GLN A 33 4.34 9.19 -5.62
N TRP A 34 5.31 8.78 -6.43
CA TRP A 34 6.08 7.55 -6.26
C TRP A 34 7.58 7.84 -6.46
N ASN A 35 8.32 7.87 -5.35
CA ASN A 35 9.73 8.24 -5.30
C ASN A 35 10.66 7.04 -5.01
N LEU A 36 10.10 5.84 -4.88
CA LEU A 36 10.87 4.60 -4.77
C LEU A 36 11.56 4.27 -6.09
N ARG A 37 12.76 3.68 -6.02
CA ARG A 37 13.47 3.12 -7.19
C ARG A 37 12.91 1.75 -7.59
N ALA A 38 11.59 1.66 -7.67
CA ALA A 38 10.83 0.50 -8.06
C ALA A 38 9.73 0.92 -9.04
N PRO A 39 9.23 0.02 -9.91
CA PRO A 39 8.07 0.31 -10.73
C PRO A 39 6.87 0.77 -9.89
N ILE A 40 6.05 1.68 -10.43
CA ILE A 40 4.76 2.01 -9.82
C ILE A 40 3.90 0.73 -9.88
N PRO A 41 3.32 0.28 -8.76
CA PRO A 41 2.59 -0.96 -8.73
C PRO A 41 1.29 -0.89 -9.52
N THR A 42 0.88 -2.01 -10.11
CA THR A 42 -0.41 -2.14 -10.78
C THR A 42 -1.54 -2.29 -9.76
N LYS A 43 -2.79 -2.13 -10.23
CA LYS A 43 -3.96 -2.34 -9.38
C LYS A 43 -4.02 -3.78 -8.85
N GLU A 44 -3.69 -4.75 -9.69
CA GLU A 44 -3.69 -6.18 -9.35
C GLU A 44 -2.64 -6.50 -8.27
N GLU A 45 -1.45 -5.89 -8.35
CA GLU A 45 -0.40 -6.02 -7.33
C GLU A 45 -0.85 -5.42 -6.00
N LEU A 46 -1.43 -4.21 -6.02
CA LEU A 46 -1.95 -3.55 -4.83
C LEU A 46 -3.06 -4.34 -4.16
N GLU A 47 -3.99 -4.92 -4.95
CA GLU A 47 -5.05 -5.78 -4.43
C GLU A 47 -4.49 -7.08 -3.83
N MET A 48 -3.46 -7.66 -4.43
CA MET A 48 -2.79 -8.86 -3.91
C MET A 48 -2.11 -8.56 -2.57
N TRP A 49 -1.28 -7.52 -2.51
CA TRP A 49 -0.57 -7.14 -1.28
C TRP A 49 -1.53 -6.76 -0.16
N TRP A 50 -2.61 -6.05 -0.47
CA TRP A 50 -3.64 -5.76 0.52
C TRP A 50 -4.29 -7.05 1.05
N LYS A 51 -4.63 -8.02 0.19
CA LYS A 51 -5.19 -9.30 0.65
C LYS A 51 -4.21 -10.07 1.53
N GLU A 52 -2.93 -10.11 1.18
CA GLU A 52 -1.91 -10.77 1.99
C GLU A 52 -1.66 -10.07 3.33
N SER A 53 -1.72 -8.73 3.37
CA SER A 53 -1.55 -7.97 4.62
C SER A 53 -2.65 -8.26 5.64
N GLN A 54 -3.88 -8.51 5.20
CA GLN A 54 -4.98 -8.90 6.09
C GLN A 54 -4.82 -10.30 6.69
N LYS A 55 -4.19 -11.24 5.97
CA LYS A 55 -3.99 -12.61 6.48
C LYS A 55 -3.04 -12.64 7.67
N GLY A 56 -2.04 -11.76 7.70
CA GLY A 56 -1.12 -11.62 8.83
C GLY A 56 -1.79 -11.11 10.11
N GLN A 57 -2.85 -10.29 9.98
CA GLN A 57 -3.60 -9.75 11.12
C GLN A 57 -4.61 -10.74 11.73
N SER A 58 -4.87 -11.86 11.04
CA SER A 58 -5.83 -12.88 11.49
C SER A 58 -5.29 -13.82 12.57
N PHE A 59 -4.00 -13.70 12.94
CA PHE A 59 -3.33 -14.61 13.86
C PHE A 59 -3.14 -14.09 15.31
N ASP A 60 -3.46 -12.82 15.59
CA ASP A 60 -3.29 -12.21 16.92
C ASP A 60 -4.60 -12.17 17.75
N SER A 61 -5.50 -13.14 17.55
CA SER A 61 -6.75 -13.26 18.34
C SER A 61 -6.90 -14.63 19.02
N VAL A 62 -5.80 -15.18 19.57
CA VAL A 62 -5.80 -16.39 20.41
C VAL A 62 -5.24 -16.09 21.78
#